data_AF-A0A1H8S606-F1
#
_entry.id   AF-A0A1H8S606-F1
#
_cell.length_a   1.000
_cell.length_b   1.000
_cell.length_c   1.000
_cell.angle_alpha   90.00
_cell.angle_beta   90.00
_cell.angle_gamma   90.00
#
_symmetry.space_group_name_H-M   'P 1'
#
loop_
_entity.id
_entity.type
_entity.pdbx_description
1 polymer ?
#
loop_
_entity_poly.entity_id
_entity_poly.type
_entity_poly.pdbx_seq_one_letter_code
_entity_poly.pdbx_strand_id
1 'polypeptide(L)'
;MPADGHAQSPPLLLRRADALLGHVEDGLNIIAALSIFFLMFVGVAQIVGRTIFDFAIYGYIDWIEQASSLFAFLGIAYAQRLGSHIGMDLTMNWRPSNRWKIELFGVLMTFAIISVLIYASFTNFLRAYSIGDSTMDIKLPTWPAKLMVPLALSVLWLRLSLQICGYLRLIADPGAEPIAVPKLITLETQVKDEIAEALGREEQR
;
A
#
# COMPACT_ATOMS: atom_id res chain seq x y z
N MET A 1 -11.79 -11.64 44.65
CA MET A 1 -12.70 -12.39 43.74
C MET A 1 -12.46 -11.85 42.34
N PRO A 2 -11.95 -12.67 41.41
CA PRO A 2 -11.63 -12.22 40.05
C PRO A 2 -12.94 -12.18 39.24
N ALA A 3 -13.26 -11.02 38.68
CA ALA A 3 -14.31 -10.90 37.68
C ALA A 3 -13.66 -11.09 36.31
N ASP A 4 -13.56 -12.36 35.91
CA ASP A 4 -13.35 -12.76 34.53
C ASP A 4 -14.55 -12.27 33.71
N GLY A 5 -14.35 -11.24 32.88
CA GLY A 5 -15.45 -10.65 32.13
C GLY A 5 -14.98 -9.69 31.06
N HIS A 6 -15.02 -10.18 29.81
CA HIS A 6 -14.85 -9.43 28.56
C HIS A 6 -13.43 -9.32 27.98
N ALA A 7 -12.70 -10.44 27.92
CA ALA A 7 -11.84 -10.65 26.74
C ALA A 7 -12.77 -10.90 25.54
N GLN A 8 -13.33 -9.83 24.96
CA GLN A 8 -14.13 -9.92 23.74
C GLN A 8 -13.19 -10.46 22.65
N SER A 9 -13.32 -11.76 22.39
CA SER A 9 -12.61 -12.42 21.30
C SER A 9 -12.82 -11.56 20.05
N PRO A 10 -11.75 -11.19 19.33
CA PRO A 10 -11.92 -10.43 18.10
C PRO A 10 -12.94 -11.14 17.21
N PRO A 11 -13.90 -10.43 16.59
CA PRO A 11 -14.78 -11.09 15.65
C PRO A 11 -13.89 -11.74 14.60
N LEU A 12 -13.93 -13.07 14.51
CA LEU A 12 -13.12 -13.89 13.60
C LEU A 12 -13.12 -13.35 12.16
N LEU A 13 -14.20 -12.65 11.80
CA LEU A 13 -14.39 -11.93 10.54
C LEU A 13 -13.35 -10.82 10.30
N LEU A 14 -13.03 -9.99 11.29
CA LEU A 14 -12.06 -8.89 11.12
C LEU A 14 -10.64 -9.43 10.90
N ARG A 15 -10.27 -10.46 11.67
CA ARG A 15 -8.97 -11.13 11.54
C ARG A 15 -8.82 -11.85 10.19
N ARG A 16 -9.89 -12.49 9.71
CA ARG A 16 -9.91 -13.11 8.38
C ARG A 16 -9.89 -12.08 7.25
N ALA A 17 -10.63 -10.98 7.39
CA ALA A 17 -10.65 -9.91 6.40
C ALA A 17 -9.28 -9.23 6.26
N ASP A 18 -8.61 -8.92 7.37
CA ASP A 18 -7.26 -8.35 7.36
C ASP A 18 -6.24 -9.34 6.76
N ALA A 19 -6.32 -10.63 7.12
CA ALA A 19 -5.43 -11.64 6.56
C ALA A 19 -5.63 -11.83 5.04
N LEU A 20 -6.88 -11.89 4.58
CA LEU A 20 -7.20 -12.04 3.16
C LEU A 20 -6.76 -10.80 2.37
N LEU A 21 -7.05 -9.61 2.89
CA LEU A 21 -6.63 -8.36 2.25
C LEU A 21 -5.10 -8.25 2.23
N GLY A 22 -4.42 -8.67 3.29
CA GLY A 22 -2.96 -8.74 3.34
C GLY A 22 -2.36 -9.61 2.24
N HIS A 23 -2.94 -10.78 1.95
CA HIS A 23 -2.49 -11.62 0.84
C HIS A 23 -2.70 -10.96 -0.53
N VAL A 24 -3.81 -10.24 -0.70
CA VAL A 24 -4.08 -9.49 -1.93
C VAL A 24 -3.07 -8.35 -2.10
N GLU A 25 -2.80 -7.59 -1.04
CA GLU A 25 -1.79 -6.51 -1.02
C GLU A 25 -0.39 -7.03 -1.34
N ASP A 26 0.02 -8.13 -0.70
CA ASP A 26 1.32 -8.75 -0.92
C ASP A 26 1.43 -9.30 -2.35
N GLY A 27 0.37 -9.89 -2.89
CA GLY A 27 0.29 -10.35 -4.28
C GLY A 27 0.42 -9.20 -5.29
N LEU A 28 -0.31 -8.10 -5.07
CA LEU A 28 -0.21 -6.90 -5.91
C LEU A 28 1.18 -6.27 -5.85
N ASN A 29 1.80 -6.26 -4.68
CA ASN A 29 3.16 -5.74 -4.50
C ASN A 29 4.20 -6.61 -5.24
N ILE A 30 4.06 -7.93 -5.20
CA ILE A 30 4.93 -8.84 -5.98
C ILE A 30 4.75 -8.62 -7.48
N ILE A 31 3.52 -8.46 -7.95
CA ILE A 31 3.23 -8.15 -9.37
C ILE A 31 3.87 -6.83 -9.78
N ALA A 32 3.79 -5.80 -8.93
CA ALA A 32 4.45 -4.52 -9.16
C ALA A 32 5.97 -4.66 -9.25
N ALA A 33 6.58 -5.36 -8.29
CA ALA A 33 8.03 -5.61 -8.27
C ALA A 33 8.50 -6.40 -9.51
N LEU A 34 7.76 -7.43 -9.90
CA LEU A 34 8.05 -8.22 -11.10
C LEU A 34 7.91 -7.38 -12.38
N SER A 35 6.91 -6.49 -12.43
CA SER A 35 6.71 -5.57 -13.55
C SER A 35 7.88 -4.61 -13.70
N ILE A 36 8.35 -4.01 -12.60
CA ILE A 36 9.55 -3.15 -12.60
C ILE A 36 10.76 -3.93 -13.11
N PHE A 37 10.98 -5.13 -12.56
CA PHE A 37 12.10 -5.99 -12.96
C PHE A 37 12.07 -6.29 -14.46
N PHE A 38 10.91 -6.65 -15.01
CA PHE A 38 10.75 -6.89 -16.44
C PHE A 38 11.03 -5.64 -17.28
N LEU A 39 10.53 -4.48 -16.87
CA LEU A 39 10.76 -3.22 -17.57
C LEU A 39 12.24 -2.80 -17.59
N MET A 40 12.98 -3.11 -16.53
CA MET A 40 14.43 -2.89 -16.52
C MET A 40 15.12 -3.68 -17.65
N PHE A 41 14.76 -4.96 -17.84
CA PHE A 41 15.29 -5.76 -18.95
C PHE A 41 14.90 -5.21 -20.32
N VAL A 42 13.63 -4.81 -20.49
CA VAL A 42 13.15 -4.21 -21.74
C VAL A 42 13.91 -2.91 -22.04
N GLY A 43 14.19 -2.09 -21.03
CA GLY A 43 14.97 -0.87 -21.20
C GLY A 43 16.43 -1.12 -21.59
N VAL A 44 17.08 -2.09 -20.95
CA VAL A 44 18.44 -2.50 -21.36
C VAL A 44 18.43 -3.04 -22.79
N ALA A 45 17.47 -3.91 -23.14
CA ALA A 45 17.35 -4.45 -24.49
C ALA A 45 17.09 -3.36 -25.54
N GLN A 46 16.32 -2.33 -25.22
CA GLN A 46 16.08 -1.19 -26.10
C GLN A 46 17.37 -0.40 -26.36
N ILE A 47 18.16 -0.11 -25.32
CA ILE A 47 19.42 0.63 -25.44
C ILE A 47 20.44 -0.17 -26.25
N VAL A 48 20.59 -1.46 -25.93
CA VAL A 48 21.52 -2.37 -26.63
C VAL A 48 21.09 -2.57 -28.09
N GLY A 49 19.80 -2.83 -28.32
CA GLY A 49 19.23 -3.01 -29.66
C GLY A 49 19.44 -1.78 -30.55
N ARG A 50 19.19 -0.59 -30.01
CA ARG A 50 19.39 0.67 -30.74
C ARG A 50 20.86 0.95 -31.02
N THR A 51 21.76 0.62 -30.10
CA THR A 51 23.19 0.96 -30.21
C THR A 51 23.95 -0.03 -31.09
N ILE A 52 23.59 -1.31 -31.06
CA ILE A 52 24.35 -2.38 -31.73
C ILE A 52 23.68 -2.83 -33.04
N PHE A 53 22.35 -2.83 -33.09
CA PHE A 53 21.58 -3.41 -34.20
C PHE A 53 20.80 -2.37 -35.03
N ASP A 54 20.93 -1.07 -34.71
CA ASP A 54 20.16 0.05 -35.30
C ASP A 54 18.64 -0.21 -35.34
N PHE A 55 18.16 -1.09 -34.45
CA PHE A 55 16.77 -1.47 -34.32
C PHE A 55 16.21 -0.91 -33.02
N ALA A 56 15.16 -0.10 -33.13
CA ALA A 56 14.45 0.43 -31.98
C ALA A 56 13.12 -0.31 -31.77
N ILE A 57 12.81 -0.61 -30.51
CA ILE A 57 11.49 -1.13 -30.13
C ILE A 57 10.45 -0.04 -30.39
N TYR A 58 9.57 -0.29 -31.36
CA TYR A 58 8.48 0.61 -31.73
C TYR A 58 7.50 0.78 -30.56
N GLY A 59 7.19 2.02 -30.19
CA GLY A 59 6.27 2.34 -29.09
C GLY A 59 6.78 2.00 -27.68
N TYR A 60 8.11 1.89 -27.49
CA TYR A 60 8.71 1.64 -26.17
C TYR A 60 8.27 2.62 -25.08
N ILE A 61 8.14 3.91 -25.44
CA ILE A 61 7.72 4.97 -24.50
C ILE A 61 6.29 4.71 -24.02
N ASP A 62 5.37 4.42 -24.94
CA ASP A 62 3.97 4.12 -24.63
C ASP A 62 3.86 2.88 -23.71
N TRP A 63 4.65 1.84 -23.96
CA TRP A 63 4.68 0.64 -23.11
C TRP A 63 5.18 0.95 -21.70
N ILE A 64 6.23 1.76 -21.56
CA ILE A 64 6.74 2.18 -20.25
C ILE A 64 5.75 3.07 -19.53
N GLU A 65 5.10 4.00 -20.23
CA GLU A 65 4.12 4.89 -19.63
C GLU A 65 2.97 4.07 -19.01
N GLN A 66 2.37 3.17 -19.78
CA GLN A 66 1.28 2.31 -19.30
C GLN A 66 1.74 1.42 -18.14
N ALA A 67 2.93 0.81 -18.23
CA ALA A 67 3.43 -0.09 -17.21
C ALA A 67 3.90 0.66 -15.94
N SER A 68 4.39 1.90 -16.06
CA SER A 68 4.74 2.74 -14.93
C SER A 68 3.55 3.14 -14.09
N SER A 69 2.43 3.47 -14.74
CA SER A 69 1.17 3.67 -14.04
C SER A 69 0.70 2.42 -13.31
N LEU A 70 0.99 1.21 -13.82
CA LEU A 70 0.60 -0.03 -13.15
C LEU A 70 1.36 -0.20 -11.82
N PHE A 71 2.68 -0.30 -11.85
CA PHE A 71 3.44 -0.60 -10.63
C PHE A 71 3.45 0.56 -9.61
N ALA A 72 3.29 1.81 -10.05
CA ALA A 72 3.27 2.97 -9.14
C ALA A 72 2.11 2.94 -8.15
N PHE A 73 0.93 2.48 -8.58
CA PHE A 73 -0.26 2.44 -7.72
C PHE A 73 -0.45 1.08 -7.04
N LEU A 74 -0.01 -0.04 -7.64
CA LEU A 74 -0.20 -1.38 -7.06
C LEU A 74 0.45 -1.53 -5.65
N GLY A 75 1.55 -0.83 -5.38
CA GLY A 75 2.24 -0.87 -4.09
C GLY A 75 1.64 0.01 -2.98
N ILE A 76 0.67 0.87 -3.29
CA ILE A 76 0.20 1.92 -2.36
C ILE A 76 -0.50 1.34 -1.13
N ALA A 77 -1.29 0.28 -1.30
CA ALA A 77 -2.00 -0.38 -0.21
C ALA A 77 -1.03 -1.09 0.75
N TYR A 78 0.01 -1.74 0.19
CA TYR A 78 1.09 -2.35 0.97
C TYR A 78 1.86 -1.30 1.78
N ALA A 79 2.22 -0.17 1.18
CA ALA A 79 2.89 0.93 1.89
C ALA A 79 2.03 1.48 3.05
N GLN A 80 0.72 1.66 2.83
CA GLN A 80 -0.22 2.08 3.88
C GLN A 80 -0.33 1.05 5.01
N ARG A 81 -0.26 -0.25 4.71
CA ARG A 81 -0.23 -1.33 5.70
C ARG A 81 1.02 -1.26 6.58
N LEU A 82 2.18 -0.97 5.99
CA LEU A 82 3.44 -0.86 6.74
C LEU A 82 3.41 0.34 7.68
N GLY A 83 2.85 1.48 7.26
CA GLY A 83 2.33 2.55 8.13
C GLY A 83 3.22 3.06 9.28
N SER A 84 4.54 2.82 9.24
CA SER A 84 5.40 2.94 10.43
C SER A 84 6.01 4.34 10.65
N HIS A 85 5.75 5.33 9.79
CA HIS A 85 6.63 6.52 9.71
C HIS A 85 6.08 7.86 10.21
N ILE A 86 4.76 8.08 10.40
CA ILE A 86 4.24 9.45 10.68
C ILE A 86 3.36 9.52 11.94
N GLY A 87 2.55 8.50 12.22
CA GLY A 87 1.69 8.51 13.42
C GLY A 87 2.47 8.31 14.72
N MET A 88 3.54 7.50 14.67
CA MET A 88 4.21 7.00 15.87
C MET A 88 5.12 8.05 16.53
N ASP A 89 5.83 8.88 15.76
CA ASP A 89 6.73 9.90 16.33
C ASP A 89 5.99 11.11 16.92
N LEU A 90 4.91 11.57 16.28
CA LEU A 90 4.21 12.79 16.72
C LEU A 90 3.29 12.54 17.94
N THR A 91 2.86 11.30 18.17
CA THR A 91 1.91 10.94 19.25
C THR A 91 2.53 10.18 20.43
N MET A 92 3.83 9.87 20.39
CA MET A 92 4.54 9.13 21.46
C MET A 92 4.43 9.79 22.84
N ASN A 93 4.32 11.13 22.89
CA ASN A 93 4.24 11.90 24.14
C ASN A 93 2.82 12.12 24.66
N TRP A 94 1.78 11.62 23.99
CA TRP A 94 0.38 11.92 24.31
C TRP A 94 -0.29 10.77 25.07
N ARG A 95 -1.28 11.08 25.92
CA ARG A 95 -2.06 10.07 26.64
C ARG A 95 -2.64 9.03 25.66
N PRO A 96 -2.61 7.72 25.98
CA PRO A 96 -2.99 6.65 25.05
C PRO A 96 -4.41 6.83 24.48
N SER A 97 -5.36 7.36 25.26
CA SER A 97 -6.73 7.62 24.79
C SER A 97 -6.84 8.76 23.75
N ASN A 98 -5.97 9.79 23.81
CA ASN A 98 -5.97 10.88 22.83
C ASN A 98 -5.24 10.50 21.55
N ARG A 99 -4.21 9.64 21.66
CA ARG A 99 -3.45 9.13 20.52
C ARG A 99 -4.33 8.41 19.50
N TRP A 100 -5.16 7.46 19.96
CA TRP A 100 -6.04 6.70 19.07
C TRP A 100 -7.05 7.57 18.31
N LYS A 101 -7.53 8.67 18.93
CA LYS A 101 -8.47 9.60 18.29
C LYS A 101 -7.82 10.41 17.16
N ILE A 102 -6.55 10.81 17.33
CA ILE A 102 -5.79 11.56 16.33
C ILE A 102 -5.44 10.65 15.15
N GLU A 103 -4.98 9.43 15.44
CA GLU A 103 -4.72 8.43 14.40
C GLU A 103 -6.00 8.11 13.61
N LEU A 104 -7.14 7.91 14.31
CA LEU A 104 -8.44 7.73 13.67
C LEU A 104 -8.82 8.91 12.76
N PHE A 105 -8.60 10.15 13.23
CA PHE A 105 -8.87 11.35 12.43
C PHE A 105 -8.01 11.39 11.16
N GLY A 106 -6.71 11.07 11.26
CA GLY A 106 -5.81 10.98 10.11
C GLY A 106 -6.23 9.92 9.09
N VAL A 107 -6.66 8.75 9.56
CA VAL A 107 -7.18 7.68 8.69
C VAL A 107 -8.50 8.10 8.04
N LEU A 108 -9.41 8.76 8.77
CA LEU A 108 -10.66 9.27 8.23
C LEU A 108 -10.46 10.34 7.15
N MET A 109 -9.52 11.27 7.36
CA MET A 109 -9.17 12.27 6.35
C MET A 109 -8.60 11.59 5.10
N THR A 110 -7.66 10.66 5.26
CA THR A 110 -7.11 9.87 4.17
C THR A 110 -8.22 9.12 3.43
N PHE A 111 -9.13 8.48 4.15
CA PHE A 111 -10.27 7.75 3.60
C PHE A 111 -11.20 8.65 2.77
N ALA A 112 -11.49 9.87 3.23
CA ALA A 112 -12.28 10.83 2.49
C ALA A 112 -11.59 11.26 1.18
N ILE A 113 -10.28 11.54 1.24
CA ILE A 113 -9.47 11.90 0.07
C ILE A 113 -9.47 10.75 -0.94
N ILE A 114 -9.17 9.52 -0.50
CA ILE A 114 -9.14 8.33 -1.36
C ILE A 114 -10.51 8.08 -2.00
N SER A 115 -11.61 8.31 -1.29
CA SER A 115 -12.97 8.16 -1.84
C SER A 115 -13.21 9.12 -3.01
N VAL A 116 -12.78 10.39 -2.89
CA VAL A 116 -12.87 11.37 -3.98
C VAL A 116 -11.97 11.00 -5.15
N LEU A 117 -10.75 10.52 -4.87
CA LEU A 117 -9.81 10.07 -5.89
C LEU A 117 -10.35 8.89 -6.68
N ILE A 118 -10.98 7.90 -6.03
CA ILE A 118 -11.61 6.76 -6.72
C ILE A 118 -12.67 7.26 -7.70
N TYR A 119 -13.54 8.17 -7.27
CA TYR A 119 -14.56 8.74 -8.15
C TYR A 119 -13.96 9.49 -9.35
N ALA A 120 -12.96 10.33 -9.11
CA ALA A 120 -12.26 11.08 -10.16
C ALA A 120 -11.53 10.15 -11.14
N SER A 121 -10.83 9.13 -10.64
CA SER A 121 -10.13 8.14 -11.48
C SER A 121 -11.10 7.26 -12.26
N PHE A 122 -12.23 6.86 -11.67
CA PHE A 122 -13.24 6.05 -12.36
C PHE A 122 -13.96 6.82 -13.47
N THR A 123 -14.28 8.10 -13.23
CA THR A 123 -14.85 8.97 -14.28
C THR A 123 -13.85 9.23 -15.41
N ASN A 124 -12.55 9.35 -15.10
CA ASN A 124 -11.50 9.42 -16.13
C ASN A 124 -11.42 8.14 -16.97
N PHE A 125 -11.46 6.97 -16.31
CA PHE A 125 -11.54 5.68 -16.99
C PHE A 125 -12.76 5.59 -17.92
N LEU A 126 -13.95 5.94 -17.44
CA LEU A 126 -15.18 5.85 -18.23
C LEU A 126 -15.13 6.78 -19.46
N ARG A 127 -14.52 7.97 -19.31
CA ARG A 127 -14.28 8.88 -20.42
C ARG A 127 -13.30 8.29 -21.42
N ALA A 128 -12.18 7.72 -20.96
CA ALA A 128 -11.21 7.09 -21.84
C ALA A 128 -11.80 5.89 -22.60
N TYR A 129 -12.65 5.10 -21.94
CA TYR A 129 -13.34 3.96 -22.53
C TYR A 129 -14.37 4.38 -23.58
N SER A 130 -15.16 5.42 -23.31
CA SER A 130 -16.20 5.89 -24.23
C SER A 130 -15.66 6.65 -25.44
N ILE A 131 -14.57 7.40 -25.28
CA ILE A 131 -13.94 8.18 -26.37
C ILE A 131 -12.98 7.31 -27.20
N GLY A 132 -12.53 6.17 -26.68
CA GLY A 132 -11.52 5.33 -27.34
C GLY A 132 -10.13 5.96 -27.30
N ASP A 133 -9.78 6.56 -26.16
CA ASP A 133 -8.56 7.36 -26.00
C ASP A 133 -7.30 6.48 -26.16
N SER A 134 -6.40 6.91 -27.05
CA SER A 134 -5.27 6.13 -27.53
C SER A 134 -3.94 6.85 -27.37
N THR A 135 -2.86 6.14 -27.08
CA THR A 135 -1.53 6.78 -26.98
C THR A 135 -1.07 7.38 -28.32
N MET A 136 -0.23 8.41 -28.25
CA MET A 136 0.17 9.23 -29.40
C MET A 136 0.95 8.47 -30.48
N ASP A 137 1.84 7.54 -30.10
CA ASP A 137 2.70 6.85 -31.06
C ASP A 137 2.06 5.57 -31.60
N ILE A 138 1.69 4.63 -30.73
CA ILE A 138 1.21 3.30 -31.16
C ILE A 138 -0.31 3.11 -31.04
N LYS A 139 -1.04 4.18 -30.73
CA LYS A 139 -2.50 4.17 -30.57
C LYS A 139 -3.00 3.06 -29.66
N LEU A 140 -2.21 2.73 -28.63
CA LEU A 140 -2.63 1.74 -27.65
C LEU A 140 -3.85 2.26 -26.88
N PRO A 141 -4.85 1.41 -26.64
CA PRO A 141 -5.96 1.77 -25.79
C PRO A 141 -5.45 2.07 -24.37
N THR A 142 -5.68 3.29 -23.88
CA THR A 142 -5.20 3.74 -22.55
C THR A 142 -6.10 3.29 -21.40
N TRP A 143 -7.26 2.70 -21.71
CA TRP A 143 -8.25 2.29 -20.72
C TRP A 143 -7.71 1.25 -19.69
N PRO A 144 -6.82 0.29 -20.02
CA PRO A 144 -6.34 -0.68 -19.05
C PRO A 144 -5.54 -0.01 -17.93
N ALA A 145 -4.58 0.86 -18.25
CA ALA A 145 -3.80 1.55 -17.21
C ALA A 145 -4.69 2.49 -16.38
N LYS A 146 -5.63 3.20 -17.02
CA LYS A 146 -6.57 4.07 -16.31
C LYS A 146 -7.53 3.32 -15.39
N LEU A 147 -7.82 2.04 -15.65
CA LEU A 147 -8.61 1.17 -14.76
C LEU A 147 -7.81 0.64 -13.57
N MET A 148 -6.49 0.47 -13.71
CA MET A 148 -5.63 0.00 -12.62
C MET A 148 -5.56 0.98 -11.46
N VAL A 149 -5.63 2.28 -11.73
CA VAL A 149 -5.65 3.33 -10.70
C VAL A 149 -6.85 3.19 -9.74
N PRO A 150 -8.12 3.22 -10.20
CA PRO A 150 -9.27 3.04 -9.30
C PRO A 150 -9.28 1.66 -8.65
N LEU A 151 -8.75 0.61 -9.30
CA LEU A 151 -8.62 -0.72 -8.69
C LEU A 151 -7.67 -0.68 -7.48
N ALA A 152 -6.44 -0.16 -7.65
CA ALA A 152 -5.47 -0.06 -6.57
C ALA A 152 -5.96 0.84 -5.43
N LEU A 153 -6.60 1.96 -5.76
CA LEU A 153 -7.22 2.84 -4.77
C LEU A 153 -8.38 2.17 -4.03
N SER A 154 -9.14 1.29 -4.68
CA SER A 154 -10.22 0.54 -4.02
C SER A 154 -9.68 -0.46 -3.01
N VAL A 155 -8.55 -1.11 -3.29
CA VAL A 155 -7.86 -1.98 -2.32
C VAL A 155 -7.37 -1.15 -1.12
N LEU A 156 -6.77 0.01 -1.36
CA LEU A 156 -6.38 0.95 -0.31
C LEU A 156 -7.60 1.42 0.52
N TRP A 157 -8.74 1.68 -0.11
CA TRP A 157 -9.97 2.06 0.56
C TRP A 157 -10.50 0.97 1.49
N LEU A 158 -10.44 -0.30 1.06
CA LEU A 158 -10.76 -1.45 1.92
C LEU A 158 -9.80 -1.54 3.11
N ARG A 159 -8.50 -1.29 2.88
CA ARG A 159 -7.49 -1.28 3.93
C ARG A 159 -7.77 -0.21 4.98
N LEU A 160 -8.07 1.01 4.53
CA LEU A 160 -8.44 2.14 5.40
C LEU A 160 -9.74 1.85 6.17
N SER A 161 -10.72 1.20 5.54
CA SER A 161 -11.96 0.79 6.22
C SER A 161 -11.69 -0.17 7.39
N LEU A 162 -10.81 -1.16 7.18
CA LEU A 162 -10.39 -2.08 8.25
C LEU A 162 -9.61 -1.35 9.35
N GLN A 163 -8.73 -0.40 8.99
CA GLN A 163 -8.02 0.45 9.96
C GLN A 163 -8.99 1.28 10.82
N ILE A 164 -10.00 1.91 10.23
CA ILE A 164 -11.04 2.66 10.95
C ILE A 164 -11.75 1.76 11.97
N CYS A 165 -12.16 0.56 11.55
CA CYS A 165 -12.78 -0.42 12.45
C CYS A 165 -11.84 -0.85 13.59
N GLY A 166 -10.55 -1.04 13.30
CA GLY A 166 -9.53 -1.35 14.30
C GLY A 166 -9.37 -0.23 15.34
N TYR A 167 -9.25 1.02 14.87
CA TYR A 167 -9.11 2.20 15.74
C TYR A 167 -10.36 2.48 16.58
N LEU A 168 -11.56 2.37 16.01
CA LEU A 168 -12.82 2.51 16.75
C LEU A 168 -12.92 1.49 17.90
N ARG A 169 -12.46 0.26 17.66
CA ARG A 169 -12.42 -0.80 18.69
C ARG A 169 -11.42 -0.49 19.79
N LEU A 170 -10.20 -0.03 19.44
CA LEU A 170 -9.17 0.34 20.42
C LEU A 170 -9.56 1.57 21.27
N ILE A 171 -10.40 2.46 20.73
CA ILE A 171 -10.96 3.58 21.50
C ILE A 171 -12.03 3.09 22.49
N ALA A 172 -12.85 2.12 22.12
CA ALA A 172 -13.88 1.54 22.97
C ALA A 172 -13.32 0.59 24.04
N ASP A 173 -12.28 -0.18 23.70
CA ASP A 173 -11.57 -1.11 24.59
C ASP A 173 -10.05 -0.95 24.43
N PRO A 174 -9.42 -0.14 25.31
CA PRO A 174 -7.97 0.09 25.28
C PRO A 174 -7.12 -1.17 25.59
N GLY A 175 -7.72 -2.27 26.05
CA GLY A 175 -7.04 -3.54 26.35
C GLY A 175 -7.14 -4.59 25.25
N ALA A 176 -7.85 -4.32 24.14
CA ALA A 176 -8.04 -5.26 23.05
C ALA A 176 -6.76 -5.40 22.19
N GLU A 177 -6.52 -6.62 21.65
CA GLU A 177 -5.40 -6.86 20.73
C GLU A 177 -5.49 -5.92 19.50
N PRO A 178 -4.39 -5.24 19.13
CA PRO A 178 -4.34 -4.40 17.93
C PRO A 178 -4.40 -5.29 16.68
N ILE A 179 -5.58 -5.34 16.05
CA ILE A 179 -5.84 -6.11 14.83
C ILE A 179 -6.15 -5.11 13.70
N ALA A 180 -5.53 -5.31 12.54
CA ALA A 180 -5.59 -4.43 11.36
C ALA A 180 -4.99 -3.02 11.53
N VAL A 181 -4.35 -2.73 12.67
CA VAL A 181 -3.58 -1.49 12.90
C VAL A 181 -2.12 -1.75 12.52
N PRO A 182 -1.41 -0.77 11.90
CA PRO A 182 0.02 -0.92 11.61
C PRO A 182 0.76 -1.38 12.87
N LYS A 183 1.50 -2.50 12.75
CA LYS A 183 2.29 -3.00 13.87
C LYS A 183 3.33 -1.94 14.17
N LEU A 184 3.23 -1.35 15.36
CA LEU A 184 4.24 -0.45 15.88
C LEU A 184 5.53 -1.25 15.97
N ILE A 185 6.46 -1.02 15.04
CA ILE A 185 7.85 -1.39 15.26
C ILE A 185 8.31 -0.37 16.30
N THR A 186 8.02 -0.65 17.56
CA THR A 186 8.51 0.19 18.66
C THR A 186 10.01 0.31 18.46
N LEU A 187 10.54 1.53 18.44
CA LEU A 187 11.97 1.81 18.28
C LEU A 187 12.84 0.92 19.19
N GLU A 188 12.34 0.49 20.35
CA GLU A 188 12.99 -0.48 21.23
C GLU A 188 13.28 -1.85 20.59
N THR A 189 12.39 -2.36 19.73
CA THR A 189 12.60 -3.64 19.02
C THR A 189 13.59 -3.45 17.88
N GLN A 190 13.52 -2.34 17.14
CA GLN A 190 14.47 -2.00 16.09
C GLN A 190 15.88 -1.75 16.65
N VAL A 191 15.99 -1.04 17.77
CA VAL A 191 17.25 -0.81 18.48
C VAL A 191 17.80 -2.12 19.05
N LYS A 192 16.95 -3.03 19.55
CA LYS A 192 17.40 -4.37 19.99
C LYS A 192 17.91 -5.22 18.84
N ASP A 193 17.24 -5.20 17.69
CA ASP A 193 17.67 -5.95 16.50
C ASP A 193 18.94 -5.33 15.89
N GLU A 194 19.06 -3.99 15.84
CA GLU A 194 20.30 -3.30 15.43
C GLU A 194 21.45 -3.55 16.40
N ILE A 195 21.21 -3.55 17.71
CA ILE A 195 22.22 -3.88 18.73
C ILE A 195 22.62 -5.35 18.63
N ALA A 196 21.69 -6.28 18.42
CA ALA A 196 21.98 -7.69 18.24
C ALA A 196 22.77 -7.95 16.94
N GLU A 197 22.45 -7.24 15.86
CA GLU A 197 23.18 -7.32 14.59
C GLU A 197 24.58 -6.69 14.68
N ALA A 198 24.74 -5.59 15.42
CA ALA A 198 26.03 -4.96 15.70
C ALA A 198 26.90 -5.83 16.62
N LEU A 199 26.35 -6.38 17.70
CA LEU A 199 27.05 -7.27 18.64
C LEU A 199 27.46 -8.60 17.98
N GLY A 200 26.60 -9.17 17.13
CA GLY A 200 26.95 -10.38 16.35
C GLY A 200 28.07 -10.16 15.33
N ARG A 201 28.35 -8.89 14.96
CA ARG A 201 29.43 -8.50 14.06
C ARG A 201 30.76 -8.28 14.80
N GLU A 202 30.72 -8.05 16.13
CA GLU A 202 31.93 -7.90 16.96
C GLU A 202 32.56 -9.24 17.36
N GLU A 203 31.80 -10.34 17.45
CA GLU A 203 32.34 -11.68 17.76
C GLU A 203 33.11 -12.35 16.59
N GLN A 204 33.07 -11.78 15.39
CA GLN A 204 33.73 -12.34 14.19
C GLN A 204 35.03 -11.63 13.78
N ARG A 205 35.62 -10.79 14.64
CA ARG A 205 36.87 -10.07 14.35
C ARG A 205 37.96 -10.40 15.36
#